data_AF-A0A2V2CHT7-F1
#
_entry.id   AF-A0A2V2CHT7-F1
#
_cell.length_a   1.000
_cell.length_b   1.000
_cell.length_c   1.000
_cell.angle_alpha   90.00
_cell.angle_beta   90.00
_cell.angle_gamma   90.00
#
_symmetry.space_group_name_H-M   'P 1'
#
loop_
_entity.id
_entity.type
_entity.pdbx_description
1 polymer ?
#
loop_
_entity_poly.entity_id
_entity_poly.type
_entity_poly.pdbx_seq_one_letter_code
_entity_poly.pdbx_strand_id
1 'polypeptide(L)'
;MKLLKRILAAAALLCLLLYLSPAAFADNEDLYKNKTWDQVIEEFFQRYDVDEDGISLGYYNMVTGEEHYFNGDQYMVAGSMFKVPLNMCFTEKIHNGEMDWDTKIGSISYKTLLHDTIVHSSNDYAKILWQELGNGKYRTYREIIAPYMGEDPATVDEKYYENNFFTARQMIYCLRMLAGEPERFPGLIEAMQEAEPDEYFRRSEDRFDIAHKYGFLNTEYHLYMDDCAIAYTDDPIVFVMFTDNIERAYEVMAEYSTLMCDYTQYNTSLRLEAEALAKAAAATPAPAIELVQPSASPEGNFPGSGGGIGAILAVAGVIAALLLAVCAALRSGKRKNVRPGWAIAAAGLAAAAMLLSLVGVNAGTLVARAEGDPAAAATEFMDALMAGDYATAYSHMAGYSGLGLENAPADAVGQKMYDALRESYAYELTGDCTVDKLEARQQLSFTYLDLTAMEEQVQEETLEQLKGIVQSRPKSQLYDENDNYLPEVAQEAYAAAVSAVLESAEEYYTTVGILLELEYSDEQWRVVPSPQLLKAVSGGTY
;
A
#
# COMPACT_ATOMS: atom_id res chain seq x y z
N MET A 1 17.30 -19.31 49.05
CA MET A 1 16.95 -17.94 48.61
C MET A 1 17.70 -17.47 47.37
N LYS A 2 19.04 -17.60 47.28
CA LYS A 2 19.79 -17.15 46.08
C LYS A 2 19.45 -17.91 44.79
N LEU A 3 19.24 -19.22 44.86
CA LEU A 3 18.85 -20.04 43.70
C LEU A 3 17.43 -19.70 43.20
N LEU A 4 16.48 -19.50 44.12
CA LEU A 4 15.10 -19.13 43.78
C LEU A 4 15.03 -17.74 43.12
N LYS A 5 15.83 -16.77 43.57
CA LYS A 5 15.93 -15.44 42.93
C LYS A 5 16.55 -15.52 41.52
N ARG A 6 17.51 -16.42 41.30
CA ARG A 6 18.10 -16.64 39.96
C ARG A 6 17.12 -17.32 39.01
N ILE A 7 16.35 -18.29 39.50
CA ILE A 7 15.30 -18.96 38.71
C ILE A 7 14.16 -17.98 38.40
N LEU A 8 13.75 -17.13 39.35
CA LEU A 8 12.75 -16.09 39.11
C LEU A 8 13.24 -15.01 38.15
N ALA A 9 14.52 -14.62 38.22
CA ALA A 9 15.11 -13.67 37.29
C ALA A 9 15.25 -14.28 35.87
N ALA A 10 15.64 -15.55 35.76
CA ALA A 10 15.70 -16.25 34.48
C ALA A 10 14.30 -16.49 33.89
N ALA A 11 13.30 -16.80 34.72
CA ALA A 11 11.91 -16.93 34.30
C ALA A 11 11.31 -15.58 33.89
N ALA A 12 11.62 -14.49 34.59
CA ALA A 12 11.20 -13.15 34.20
C ALA A 12 11.87 -12.70 32.90
N LEU A 13 13.15 -13.04 32.69
CA LEU A 13 13.86 -12.80 31.43
C LEU A 13 13.27 -13.64 30.29
N LEU A 14 12.93 -14.91 30.54
CA LEU A 14 12.27 -15.78 29.57
C LEU A 14 10.85 -15.31 29.25
N CYS A 15 10.10 -14.82 30.24
CA CYS A 15 8.78 -14.21 30.02
C CYS A 15 8.88 -12.88 29.26
N LEU A 16 9.92 -12.07 29.50
CA LEU A 16 10.20 -10.86 28.72
C LEU A 16 10.63 -11.19 27.28
N LEU A 17 11.44 -12.23 27.08
CA LEU A 17 11.80 -12.73 25.75
C LEU A 17 10.58 -13.31 25.00
N LEU A 18 9.69 -14.02 25.70
CA LEU A 18 8.42 -14.51 25.13
C LEU A 18 7.38 -13.40 24.91
N TYR A 19 7.49 -12.26 25.59
CA TYR A 19 6.66 -11.07 25.36
C TYR A 19 7.21 -10.18 24.24
N LEU A 20 8.52 -10.29 23.96
CA LEU A 20 9.24 -9.62 22.88
C LEU A 20 9.32 -10.46 21.60
N SER A 21 8.96 -11.74 21.63
CA SER A 21 8.72 -12.50 20.41
C SER A 21 7.34 -12.10 19.87
N PRO A 22 7.27 -11.38 18.75
CA PRO A 22 5.98 -11.10 18.17
C PRO A 22 5.56 -12.38 17.45
N ALA A 23 4.66 -13.13 18.08
CA ALA A 23 4.10 -14.37 17.53
C ALA A 23 3.30 -14.16 16.23
N ALA A 24 3.28 -12.94 15.68
CA ALA A 24 2.64 -12.55 14.42
C ALA A 24 3.59 -12.59 13.20
N PHE A 25 4.91 -12.77 13.37
CA PHE A 25 5.87 -12.71 12.24
C PHE A 25 6.45 -14.06 11.82
N ALA A 26 5.95 -15.17 12.40
CA ALA A 26 6.49 -16.51 12.13
C ALA A 26 6.16 -17.04 10.72
N ASP A 27 5.20 -16.45 10.01
CA ASP A 27 4.81 -16.93 8.67
C ASP A 27 5.71 -16.42 7.54
N ASN A 28 6.67 -15.52 7.80
CA ASN A 28 7.59 -14.96 6.78
C ASN A 28 9.09 -14.91 7.20
N GLU A 29 9.51 -15.63 8.25
CA GLU A 29 10.93 -15.62 8.69
C GLU A 29 11.89 -16.00 7.55
N ASP A 30 11.48 -16.93 6.67
CA ASP A 30 12.25 -17.36 5.50
C ASP A 30 12.45 -16.25 4.44
N LEU A 31 11.61 -15.21 4.44
CA LEU A 31 11.71 -14.11 3.48
C LEU A 31 12.93 -13.23 3.74
N TYR A 32 13.32 -13.02 5.00
CA TYR A 32 14.40 -12.09 5.38
C TYR A 32 15.66 -12.79 5.90
N LYS A 33 15.51 -14.05 6.33
CA LYS A 33 16.58 -14.78 6.99
C LYS A 33 17.80 -15.00 6.10
N ASN A 34 18.94 -14.50 6.57
CA ASN A 34 20.22 -14.53 5.86
C ASN A 34 20.21 -13.82 4.50
N LYS A 35 19.25 -12.92 4.26
CA LYS A 35 19.18 -12.14 3.02
C LYS A 35 19.61 -10.69 3.26
N THR A 36 20.27 -10.12 2.27
CA THR A 36 20.52 -8.67 2.21
C THR A 36 19.28 -7.93 1.72
N TRP A 37 19.21 -6.61 1.91
CA TRP A 37 18.15 -5.79 1.34
C TRP A 37 18.01 -6.01 -0.18
N ASP A 38 19.12 -6.02 -0.93
CA ASP A 38 19.11 -6.26 -2.38
C ASP A 38 18.44 -7.59 -2.74
N GLN A 39 18.69 -8.66 -1.99
CA GLN A 39 18.08 -9.97 -2.23
C GLN A 39 16.59 -9.98 -1.91
N VAL A 40 16.17 -9.26 -0.86
CA VAL A 40 14.75 -9.09 -0.52
C VAL A 40 14.03 -8.32 -1.64
N ILE A 41 14.65 -7.27 -2.18
CA ILE A 41 14.10 -6.50 -3.30
C ILE A 41 14.07 -7.30 -4.60
N GLU A 42 15.13 -8.07 -4.91
CA GLU A 42 15.16 -8.94 -6.08
C GLU A 42 14.03 -9.97 -6.04
N GLU A 43 13.79 -10.61 -4.89
CA GLU A 43 12.66 -11.53 -4.72
C GLU A 43 11.30 -10.83 -4.79
N PHE A 44 11.22 -9.58 -4.33
CA PHE A 44 10.02 -8.76 -4.45
C PHE A 44 9.72 -8.43 -5.92
N PHE A 45 10.71 -7.99 -6.70
CA PHE A 45 10.54 -7.74 -8.14
C PHE A 45 10.13 -8.99 -8.89
N GLN A 46 10.73 -10.14 -8.58
CA GLN A 46 10.34 -11.43 -9.18
C GLN A 46 8.91 -11.84 -8.81
N ARG A 47 8.46 -11.55 -7.59
CA ARG A 47 7.11 -11.91 -7.12
C ARG A 47 6.02 -11.11 -7.83
N TYR A 48 6.26 -9.82 -8.05
CA TYR A 48 5.28 -8.90 -8.62
C TYR A 48 5.51 -8.59 -10.10
N ASP A 49 6.50 -9.23 -10.73
CA ASP A 49 6.88 -9.02 -12.15
C ASP A 49 7.17 -7.54 -12.47
N VAL A 50 7.94 -6.90 -11.59
CA VAL A 50 8.23 -5.46 -11.69
C VAL A 50 9.26 -5.21 -12.81
N ASP A 51 8.93 -4.31 -13.73
CA ASP A 51 9.90 -3.77 -14.68
C ASP A 51 10.89 -2.86 -13.94
N GLU A 52 12.10 -3.37 -13.76
CA GLU A 52 13.19 -2.69 -13.05
C GLU A 52 13.58 -1.33 -13.67
N ASP A 53 13.36 -1.12 -14.98
CA ASP A 53 13.71 0.15 -15.64
C ASP A 53 12.76 1.29 -15.23
N GLY A 54 11.52 0.94 -14.85
CA GLY A 54 10.45 1.88 -14.49
C GLY A 54 10.35 2.18 -12.99
N ILE A 55 11.26 1.70 -12.16
CA ILE A 55 11.15 1.84 -10.70
C ILE A 55 12.42 2.40 -10.06
N SER A 56 12.25 3.26 -9.04
CA SER A 56 13.34 3.77 -8.20
C SER A 56 12.94 3.72 -6.74
N LEU A 57 13.78 3.15 -5.90
CA LEU A 57 13.52 2.90 -4.48
C LEU A 57 14.60 3.50 -3.59
N GLY A 58 14.21 3.91 -2.40
CA GLY A 58 15.14 4.29 -1.34
C GLY A 58 14.63 3.86 0.02
N TYR A 59 15.56 3.46 0.89
CA TYR A 59 15.31 3.06 2.27
C TYR A 59 16.38 3.64 3.19
N TYR A 60 15.99 4.11 4.37
CA TYR A 60 16.90 4.56 5.41
C TYR A 60 16.36 4.26 6.81
N ASN A 61 17.17 3.62 7.65
CA ASN A 61 16.88 3.40 9.05
C ASN A 61 17.43 4.55 9.92
N MET A 62 16.53 5.25 10.63
CA MET A 62 16.86 6.46 11.41
C MET A 62 17.70 6.17 12.67
N VAL A 63 17.78 4.91 13.11
CA VAL A 63 18.51 4.50 14.31
C VAL A 63 19.89 3.95 13.95
N THR A 64 19.98 3.04 12.98
CA THR A 64 21.23 2.36 12.61
C THR A 64 22.02 3.14 11.57
N GLY A 65 21.35 3.99 10.78
CA GLY A 65 21.92 4.65 9.61
C GLY A 65 22.11 3.73 8.41
N GLU A 66 21.56 2.51 8.45
CA GLU A 66 21.49 1.62 7.28
C GLU A 66 20.71 2.31 6.16
N GLU A 67 21.27 2.31 4.96
CA GLU A 67 20.65 2.92 3.79
C GLU A 67 20.85 2.04 2.56
N HIS A 68 19.81 1.94 1.74
CA HIS A 68 19.81 1.15 0.50
C HIS A 68 19.02 1.87 -0.58
N TYR A 69 19.39 1.61 -1.83
CA TYR A 69 18.76 2.24 -2.99
C TYR A 69 18.73 1.29 -4.17
N PHE A 70 17.64 1.34 -4.93
CA PHE A 70 17.53 0.74 -6.27
C PHE A 70 17.25 1.85 -7.27
N ASN A 71 18.05 1.98 -8.34
CA ASN A 71 18.01 3.13 -9.26
C ASN A 71 18.00 4.49 -8.54
N GLY A 72 18.72 4.59 -7.41
CA GLY A 72 18.56 5.70 -6.46
C GLY A 72 18.97 7.09 -6.96
N ASP A 73 19.74 7.14 -8.04
CA ASP A 73 20.24 8.36 -8.70
C ASP A 73 19.52 8.64 -10.03
N GLN A 74 18.50 7.84 -10.40
CA GLN A 74 17.66 8.07 -11.56
C GLN A 74 16.64 9.17 -11.27
N TYR A 75 16.55 10.15 -12.17
CA TYR A 75 15.53 11.19 -12.11
C TYR A 75 14.19 10.64 -12.57
N MET A 76 13.21 10.67 -11.67
CA MET A 76 11.84 10.21 -11.89
C MET A 76 10.87 11.39 -11.79
N VAL A 77 9.74 11.33 -12.50
CA VAL A 77 8.64 12.28 -12.30
C VAL A 77 8.12 12.09 -10.88
N ALA A 78 8.02 13.16 -10.10
CA ALA A 78 7.74 13.04 -8.66
C ALA A 78 6.26 13.16 -8.27
N GLY A 79 5.36 13.29 -9.25
CA GLY A 79 3.95 13.57 -9.01
C GLY A 79 3.75 14.70 -7.99
N SER A 80 3.09 14.42 -6.89
CA SER A 80 2.79 15.39 -5.82
C SER A 80 3.78 15.38 -4.65
N MET A 81 4.86 14.58 -4.70
CA MET A 81 5.82 14.47 -3.61
C MET A 81 6.64 15.76 -3.37
N PHE A 82 6.77 16.63 -4.39
CA PHE A 82 7.42 17.94 -4.25
C PHE A 82 6.76 18.87 -3.22
N LYS A 83 5.53 18.55 -2.83
CA LYS A 83 4.77 19.29 -1.83
C LYS A 83 5.38 19.17 -0.43
N VAL A 84 6.17 18.12 -0.17
CA VAL A 84 6.93 17.95 1.08
C VAL A 84 8.05 19.02 1.20
N PRO A 85 9.08 19.05 0.33
CA PRO A 85 10.15 20.06 0.45
C PRO A 85 9.62 21.49 0.24
N LEU A 86 8.54 21.67 -0.53
CA LEU A 86 7.86 22.96 -0.64
C LEU A 86 7.33 23.43 0.73
N ASN A 87 6.62 22.58 1.47
CA ASN A 87 6.08 22.96 2.78
C ASN A 87 7.15 23.02 3.86
N MET A 88 8.23 22.21 3.78
CA MET A 88 9.37 22.34 4.69
C MET A 88 9.92 23.77 4.72
N CYS A 89 10.04 24.43 3.57
CA CYS A 89 10.46 25.84 3.51
C CYS A 89 9.55 26.78 4.31
N PHE A 90 8.22 26.61 4.24
CA PHE A 90 7.28 27.50 4.92
C PHE A 90 7.13 27.14 6.41
N THR A 91 7.11 25.85 6.77
CA THR A 91 7.11 25.46 8.18
C THR A 91 8.40 25.87 8.89
N GLU A 92 9.54 25.90 8.20
CA GLU A 92 10.76 26.44 8.77
C GLU A 92 10.67 27.96 8.99
N LYS A 93 9.99 28.70 8.11
CA LYS A 93 9.70 30.12 8.34
C LYS A 93 8.84 30.34 9.59
N ILE A 94 7.88 29.44 9.87
CA ILE A 94 7.11 29.44 11.12
C ILE A 94 8.05 29.21 12.30
N HIS A 95 8.90 28.19 12.24
CA HIS A 95 9.88 27.87 13.28
C HIS A 95 10.81 29.06 13.59
N ASN A 96 11.29 29.74 12.55
CA ASN A 96 12.16 30.91 12.66
C ASN A 96 11.44 32.19 13.12
N GLY A 97 10.11 32.18 13.21
CA GLY A 97 9.30 33.36 13.51
C GLY A 97 9.25 34.40 12.39
N GLU A 98 9.56 33.99 11.15
CA GLU A 98 9.45 34.83 9.95
C GLU A 98 7.99 34.98 9.48
N MET A 99 7.15 34.00 9.82
CA MET A 99 5.71 34.01 9.57
C MET A 99 4.97 33.29 10.71
N ASP A 100 3.63 33.40 10.70
CA ASP A 100 2.75 32.64 11.59
C ASP A 100 1.71 31.83 10.78
N TRP A 101 0.95 31.00 11.47
CA TRP A 101 -0.06 30.11 10.86
C TRP A 101 -1.16 30.85 10.10
N ASP A 102 -1.46 32.10 10.49
CA ASP A 102 -2.53 32.91 9.91
C ASP A 102 -2.04 33.83 8.79
N THR A 103 -0.72 33.92 8.59
CA THR A 103 -0.07 34.68 7.53
C THR A 103 -0.69 34.33 6.18
N LYS A 104 -1.10 35.36 5.43
CA LYS A 104 -1.82 35.22 4.18
C LYS A 104 -0.86 35.17 2.99
N ILE A 105 -0.93 34.09 2.21
CA ILE A 105 -0.25 33.91 0.93
C ILE A 105 -1.32 33.70 -0.12
N GLY A 106 -1.35 34.54 -1.18
CA GLY A 106 -2.44 34.51 -2.16
C GLY A 106 -3.85 34.73 -1.57
N SER A 107 -3.96 35.38 -0.40
CA SER A 107 -5.19 35.59 0.41
C SER A 107 -5.63 34.41 1.29
N ILE A 108 -4.91 33.30 1.30
CA ILE A 108 -5.22 32.09 2.08
C ILE A 108 -4.25 32.00 3.26
N SER A 109 -4.70 31.59 4.45
CA SER A 109 -3.77 31.40 5.59
C SER A 109 -2.84 30.22 5.33
N TYR A 110 -1.59 30.32 5.77
CA TYR A 110 -0.64 29.24 5.61
C TYR A 110 -1.12 27.93 6.24
N LYS A 111 -1.83 27.98 7.39
CA LYS A 111 -2.47 26.79 7.98
C LYS A 111 -3.36 26.03 6.99
N THR A 112 -4.17 26.74 6.20
CA THR A 112 -5.04 26.13 5.19
C THR A 112 -4.23 25.64 4.00
N LEU A 113 -3.22 26.41 3.58
CA LEU A 113 -2.33 26.02 2.48
C LEU A 113 -1.55 24.74 2.79
N LEU A 114 -0.98 24.62 3.99
CA LEU A 114 -0.27 23.41 4.43
C LEU A 114 -1.21 22.20 4.39
N HIS A 115 -2.35 22.30 5.08
CA HIS A 115 -3.32 21.22 5.18
C HIS A 115 -3.74 20.73 3.78
N ASP A 116 -4.28 21.60 2.93
CA ASP A 116 -4.83 21.16 1.65
C ASP A 116 -3.74 20.78 0.64
N THR A 117 -2.52 21.31 0.76
CA THR A 117 -1.39 20.92 -0.10
C THR A 117 -0.86 19.52 0.27
N ILE A 118 -0.85 19.17 1.56
CA ILE A 118 -0.35 17.87 2.01
C ILE A 118 -1.46 16.82 2.00
N VAL A 119 -2.57 17.08 2.71
CA VAL A 119 -3.70 16.16 2.92
C VAL A 119 -4.50 15.91 1.64
N HIS A 120 -4.95 16.99 0.98
CA HIS A 120 -5.80 16.91 -0.21
C HIS A 120 -5.03 17.04 -1.53
N SER A 121 -3.71 17.13 -1.43
CA SER A 121 -2.80 17.31 -2.56
C SER A 121 -3.21 18.41 -3.56
N SER A 122 -3.76 19.53 -3.09
CA SER A 122 -4.23 20.63 -3.94
C SER A 122 -3.11 21.23 -4.80
N ASN A 123 -3.24 21.09 -6.13
CA ASN A 123 -2.29 21.69 -7.09
C ASN A 123 -2.41 23.22 -7.14
N ASP A 124 -3.62 23.76 -6.94
CA ASP A 124 -3.83 25.22 -6.92
C ASP A 124 -3.12 25.86 -5.72
N TYR A 125 -3.15 25.21 -4.55
CA TYR A 125 -2.52 25.76 -3.35
C TYR A 125 -1.02 25.54 -3.36
N ALA A 126 -0.55 24.39 -3.86
CA ALA A 126 0.86 24.18 -4.16
C ALA A 126 1.39 25.25 -5.12
N LYS A 127 0.58 25.66 -6.12
CA LYS A 127 0.92 26.73 -7.05
C LYS A 127 1.10 28.08 -6.39
N ILE A 128 0.20 28.44 -5.48
CA ILE A 128 0.33 29.68 -4.69
C ILE A 128 1.66 29.66 -3.90
N LEU A 129 1.97 28.55 -3.24
CA LEU A 129 3.17 28.41 -2.41
C LEU A 129 4.46 28.47 -3.24
N TRP A 130 4.58 27.71 -4.33
CA TRP A 130 5.82 27.73 -5.11
C TRP A 130 6.00 29.06 -5.86
N GLN A 131 4.90 29.72 -6.26
CA GLN A 131 4.97 31.07 -6.85
C GLN A 131 5.43 32.11 -5.83
N GLU A 132 4.95 32.05 -4.60
CA GLU A 132 5.42 32.93 -3.52
C GLU A 132 6.93 32.69 -3.27
N LEU A 133 7.32 31.43 -3.07
CA LEU A 133 8.70 31.05 -2.77
C LEU A 133 9.66 31.45 -3.90
N GLY A 134 9.27 31.17 -5.14
CA GLY A 134 10.07 31.45 -6.35
C GLY A 134 9.91 32.88 -6.90
N ASN A 135 9.16 33.76 -6.25
CA ASN A 135 8.82 35.09 -6.78
C ASN A 135 8.29 35.02 -8.22
N GLY A 136 7.36 34.10 -8.46
CA GLY A 136 6.73 33.79 -9.74
C GLY A 136 7.59 32.96 -10.72
N LYS A 137 8.84 32.63 -10.37
CA LYS A 137 9.76 31.87 -11.24
C LYS A 137 9.95 30.45 -10.71
N TYR A 138 9.60 29.46 -11.53
CA TYR A 138 9.74 28.05 -11.18
C TYR A 138 11.19 27.66 -10.86
N ARG A 139 12.16 28.13 -11.67
CA ARG A 139 13.59 27.84 -11.43
C ARG A 139 14.08 28.37 -10.07
N THR A 140 13.68 29.58 -9.69
CA THR A 140 14.04 30.15 -8.38
C THR A 140 13.43 29.36 -7.23
N TYR A 141 12.20 28.88 -7.38
CA TYR A 141 11.60 27.94 -6.42
C TYR A 141 12.44 26.65 -6.30
N ARG A 142 12.83 26.04 -7.44
CA ARG A 142 13.66 24.82 -7.45
C ARG A 142 15.03 25.03 -6.82
N GLU A 143 15.66 26.17 -7.06
CA GLU A 143 16.92 26.59 -6.42
C GLU A 143 16.78 26.72 -4.89
N ILE A 144 15.64 27.24 -4.41
CA ILE A 144 15.37 27.39 -2.97
C ILE A 144 15.17 26.04 -2.27
N ILE A 145 14.49 25.09 -2.90
CA ILE A 145 14.25 23.79 -2.28
C ILE A 145 15.43 22.81 -2.41
N ALA A 146 16.40 23.08 -3.29
CA ALA A 146 17.53 22.18 -3.56
C ALA A 146 18.29 21.74 -2.27
N PRO A 147 18.59 22.62 -1.30
CA PRO A 147 19.22 22.21 -0.04
C PRO A 147 18.37 21.24 0.81
N TYR A 148 17.05 21.28 0.71
CA TYR A 148 16.15 20.34 1.38
C TYR A 148 16.15 18.97 0.70
N MET A 149 16.62 18.91 -0.54
CA MET A 149 16.80 17.69 -1.33
C MET A 149 18.25 17.16 -1.26
N GLY A 150 19.13 17.80 -0.47
CA GLY A 150 20.53 17.41 -0.33
C GLY A 150 21.44 17.93 -1.44
N GLU A 151 20.95 18.90 -2.22
CA GLU A 151 21.62 19.42 -3.39
C GLU A 151 22.15 20.84 -3.18
N ASP A 152 23.31 21.15 -3.78
CA ASP A 152 23.78 22.52 -3.94
C ASP A 152 23.20 23.08 -5.25
N PRO A 153 22.39 24.15 -5.22
CA PRO A 153 21.79 24.72 -6.43
C PRO A 153 22.82 25.16 -7.48
N ALA A 154 24.07 25.42 -7.09
CA ALA A 154 25.14 25.79 -8.01
C ALA A 154 25.76 24.60 -8.76
N THR A 155 25.56 23.36 -8.29
CA THR A 155 26.24 22.17 -8.85
C THR A 155 25.32 21.00 -9.15
N VAL A 156 24.06 21.04 -8.70
CA VAL A 156 23.06 20.01 -9.04
C VAL A 156 22.92 19.84 -10.56
N ASP A 157 22.63 18.62 -10.99
CA ASP A 157 22.38 18.30 -12.41
C ASP A 157 21.28 19.22 -12.98
N GLU A 158 21.47 19.76 -14.20
CA GLU A 158 20.47 20.62 -14.83
C GLU A 158 19.13 19.90 -15.03
N LYS A 159 19.14 18.56 -15.12
CA LYS A 159 17.92 17.72 -15.19
C LYS A 159 16.95 18.03 -14.04
N TYR A 160 17.46 18.31 -12.85
CA TYR A 160 16.68 18.70 -11.68
C TYR A 160 15.82 19.96 -11.93
N TYR A 161 16.23 20.85 -12.82
CA TYR A 161 15.52 22.10 -13.12
C TYR A 161 14.53 21.99 -14.28
N GLU A 162 14.62 20.94 -15.10
CA GLU A 162 13.80 20.79 -16.32
C GLU A 162 12.31 20.61 -16.03
N ASN A 163 11.98 19.90 -14.96
CA ASN A 163 10.60 19.62 -14.56
C ASN A 163 10.53 19.27 -13.07
N ASN A 164 9.39 18.76 -12.63
CA ASN A 164 9.19 18.14 -11.32
C ASN A 164 9.84 16.75 -11.25
N PHE A 165 11.17 16.72 -11.34
CA PHE A 165 11.97 15.51 -11.23
C PHE A 165 12.68 15.45 -9.88
N PHE A 166 12.75 14.26 -9.30
CA PHE A 166 13.63 13.96 -8.16
C PHE A 166 14.21 12.55 -8.29
N THR A 167 15.27 12.28 -7.55
CA THR A 167 15.79 10.93 -7.35
C THR A 167 15.34 10.36 -6.01
N ALA A 168 15.33 9.04 -5.85
CA ALA A 168 15.06 8.42 -4.54
C ALA A 168 16.05 8.88 -3.47
N ARG A 169 17.34 9.09 -3.82
CA ARG A 169 18.33 9.63 -2.88
C ARG A 169 17.96 11.03 -2.38
N GLN A 170 17.51 11.90 -3.27
CA GLN A 170 17.08 13.26 -2.92
C GLN A 170 15.85 13.22 -1.99
N MET A 171 14.88 12.36 -2.27
CA MET A 171 13.68 12.25 -1.43
C MET A 171 13.99 11.63 -0.06
N ILE A 172 14.84 10.60 -0.01
CA ILE A 172 15.34 10.05 1.26
C ILE A 172 16.05 11.14 2.08
N TYR A 173 16.89 11.97 1.46
CA TYR A 173 17.53 13.09 2.16
C TYR A 173 16.50 14.05 2.76
N CYS A 174 15.50 14.43 1.99
CA CYS A 174 14.40 15.30 2.42
C CYS A 174 13.65 14.72 3.63
N LEU A 175 13.25 13.44 3.55
CA LEU A 175 12.55 12.75 4.63
C LEU A 175 13.41 12.56 5.87
N ARG A 176 14.70 12.26 5.73
CA ARG A 176 15.65 12.17 6.86
C ARG A 176 15.76 13.49 7.61
N MET A 177 15.82 14.60 6.89
CA MET A 177 15.84 15.94 7.50
C MET A 177 14.54 16.19 8.24
N LEU A 178 13.39 15.91 7.62
CA LEU A 178 12.08 16.09 8.24
C LEU A 178 11.91 15.23 9.52
N ALA A 179 12.22 13.94 9.43
CA ALA A 179 12.08 13.00 10.54
C ALA A 179 13.11 13.23 11.66
N GLY A 180 14.33 13.68 11.32
CA GLY A 180 15.40 13.95 12.27
C GLY A 180 15.28 15.30 12.98
N GLU A 181 14.57 16.27 12.38
CA GLU A 181 14.42 17.64 12.88
C GLU A 181 12.93 18.08 12.91
N PRO A 182 12.00 17.32 13.50
CA PRO A 182 10.56 17.59 13.38
C PRO A 182 10.17 18.97 13.94
N GLU A 183 10.86 19.44 14.99
CA GLU A 183 10.64 20.76 15.59
C GLU A 183 10.93 21.92 14.62
N ARG A 184 11.79 21.71 13.63
CA ARG A 184 12.12 22.69 12.57
C ARG A 184 11.01 22.80 11.54
N PHE A 185 10.16 21.78 11.41
CA PHE A 185 9.08 21.70 10.43
C PHE A 185 7.72 21.45 11.10
N PRO A 186 7.29 22.34 12.00
CA PRO A 186 6.11 22.12 12.83
C PRO A 186 4.87 21.87 11.98
N GLY A 187 4.06 20.88 12.35
CA GLY A 187 2.76 20.57 11.73
C GLY A 187 2.80 19.80 10.42
N LEU A 188 3.98 19.60 9.81
CA LEU A 188 4.10 18.93 8.51
C LEU A 188 3.91 17.42 8.61
N ILE A 189 4.53 16.77 9.60
CA ILE A 189 4.39 15.32 9.81
C ILE A 189 2.93 14.99 10.16
N GLU A 190 2.28 15.78 11.01
CA GLU A 190 0.88 15.58 11.38
C GLU A 190 -0.04 15.66 10.16
N ALA A 191 0.20 16.61 9.25
CA ALA A 191 -0.54 16.69 7.99
C ALA A 191 -0.27 15.48 7.08
N MET A 192 0.97 14.98 7.04
CA MET A 192 1.34 13.78 6.28
C MET A 192 0.70 12.50 6.86
N GLN A 193 0.43 12.45 8.17
CA GLN A 193 -0.31 11.34 8.80
C GLN A 193 -1.81 11.40 8.52
N GLU A 194 -2.36 12.57 8.20
CA GLU A 194 -3.79 12.73 7.84
C GLU A 194 -4.06 12.41 6.37
N ALA A 195 -3.06 12.58 5.49
CA ALA A 195 -3.20 12.32 4.06
C ALA A 195 -3.55 10.85 3.77
N GLU A 196 -4.57 10.61 2.93
CA GLU A 196 -4.90 9.30 2.32
C GLU A 196 -4.72 8.10 3.26
N PRO A 197 -5.52 8.01 4.35
CA PRO A 197 -5.22 7.11 5.46
C PRO A 197 -5.33 5.61 5.15
N ASP A 198 -6.03 5.26 4.07
CA ASP A 198 -6.35 3.88 3.68
C ASP A 198 -5.78 3.54 2.29
N GLU A 199 -4.86 4.37 1.77
CA GLU A 199 -4.41 4.34 0.38
C GLU A 199 -2.86 4.42 0.29
N TYR A 200 -2.31 4.13 -0.88
CA TYR A 200 -0.86 4.14 -1.18
C TYR A 200 -0.05 3.27 -0.19
N PHE A 201 1.02 3.79 0.42
CA PHE A 201 1.80 3.03 1.41
C PHE A 201 1.02 2.60 2.65
N ARG A 202 -0.14 3.21 2.92
CA ARG A 202 -1.00 2.85 4.05
C ARG A 202 -2.07 1.82 3.71
N ARG A 203 -2.23 1.46 2.44
CA ARG A 203 -3.29 0.54 1.99
C ARG A 203 -3.21 -0.84 2.65
N SER A 204 -1.99 -1.39 2.79
CA SER A 204 -1.76 -2.74 3.33
C SER A 204 -1.04 -2.75 4.68
N GLU A 205 -0.60 -1.59 5.19
CA GLU A 205 0.18 -1.49 6.43
C GLU A 205 -0.56 -0.65 7.47
N ASP A 206 -1.28 -1.33 8.36
CA ASP A 206 -2.05 -0.74 9.46
C ASP A 206 -1.37 -0.88 10.83
N ARG A 207 -0.22 -1.55 10.91
CA ARG A 207 0.46 -1.87 12.18
C ARG A 207 1.29 -0.72 12.71
N PHE A 208 1.75 0.16 11.82
CA PHE A 208 2.62 1.29 12.14
C PHE A 208 1.97 2.61 11.74
N ASP A 209 2.21 3.65 12.55
CA ASP A 209 1.90 5.00 12.12
C ASP A 209 2.81 5.35 10.92
N ILE A 210 2.20 5.79 9.83
CA ILE A 210 2.89 6.19 8.60
C ILE A 210 2.50 7.63 8.26
N ALA A 211 3.50 8.50 8.18
CA ALA A 211 3.37 9.85 7.66
C ALA A 211 3.86 9.85 6.21
N HIS A 212 2.96 9.99 5.23
CA HIS A 212 3.31 9.86 3.82
C HIS A 212 2.92 11.04 2.95
N LYS A 213 3.46 11.08 1.73
CA LYS A 213 2.98 11.95 0.66
C LYS A 213 3.04 11.23 -0.67
N TYR A 214 1.87 10.81 -1.12
CA TYR A 214 1.65 10.24 -2.43
C TYR A 214 1.93 11.23 -3.59
N GLY A 215 2.35 10.68 -4.72
CA GLY A 215 2.42 11.31 -6.03
C GLY A 215 1.63 10.52 -7.05
N PHE A 216 0.78 11.22 -7.82
CA PHE A 216 0.01 10.59 -8.88
C PHE A 216 0.00 11.50 -10.10
N LEU A 217 0.30 10.93 -11.25
CA LEU A 217 0.14 11.57 -12.55
C LEU A 217 -0.21 10.50 -13.57
N ASN A 218 -1.40 10.59 -14.17
CA ASN A 218 -1.78 9.76 -15.30
C ASN A 218 -1.74 10.62 -16.58
N THR A 219 -1.00 10.15 -17.57
CA THR A 219 -0.94 10.72 -18.92
C THR A 219 -1.41 9.69 -19.93
N GLU A 220 -1.67 10.10 -21.17
CA GLU A 220 -2.13 9.19 -22.24
C GLU A 220 -1.25 7.94 -22.43
N TYR A 221 0.03 7.99 -22.05
CA TYR A 221 0.99 6.90 -22.29
C TYR A 221 1.74 6.40 -21.04
N HIS A 222 1.62 7.09 -19.90
CA HIS A 222 2.38 6.75 -18.69
C HIS A 222 1.56 7.02 -17.43
N LEU A 223 1.61 6.05 -16.51
CA LEU A 223 1.12 6.18 -15.15
C LEU A 223 2.30 6.33 -14.19
N TYR A 224 2.36 7.46 -13.50
CA TYR A 224 3.27 7.68 -12.38
C TYR A 224 2.47 7.55 -11.10
N MET A 225 2.89 6.63 -10.26
CA MET A 225 2.34 6.47 -8.94
C MET A 225 3.46 6.27 -7.94
N ASP A 226 3.71 7.32 -7.20
CA ASP A 226 4.83 7.43 -6.30
C ASP A 226 4.33 7.59 -4.88
N ASP A 227 5.16 7.26 -3.91
CA ASP A 227 4.91 7.61 -2.52
C ASP A 227 6.22 7.69 -1.74
N CYS A 228 6.21 8.50 -0.68
CA CYS A 228 7.33 8.69 0.22
C CYS A 228 6.83 8.80 1.65
N ALA A 229 7.51 8.14 2.59
CA ALA A 229 6.99 7.97 3.93
C ALA A 229 8.06 8.00 5.02
N ILE A 230 7.59 8.40 6.21
CA ILE A 230 8.20 8.13 7.51
C ILE A 230 7.32 7.09 8.20
N ALA A 231 7.85 5.91 8.51
CA ALA A 231 7.15 4.88 9.28
C ALA A 231 7.76 4.74 10.68
N TYR A 232 6.88 4.70 11.68
CA TYR A 232 7.26 4.62 13.10
C TYR A 232 7.31 3.16 13.58
N THR A 233 8.20 2.38 12.98
CA THR A 233 8.64 1.04 13.43
C THR A 233 9.46 1.11 14.72
N ASP A 234 9.90 -0.03 15.28
CA ASP A 234 10.72 -0.06 16.51
C ASP A 234 12.02 0.74 16.34
N ASP A 235 12.64 0.63 15.16
CA ASP A 235 13.61 1.60 14.65
C ASP A 235 12.93 2.39 13.54
N PRO A 236 12.57 3.68 13.72
CA PRO A 236 11.87 4.45 12.68
C PRO A 236 12.63 4.46 11.35
N ILE A 237 11.89 4.42 10.25
CA ILE A 237 12.45 4.39 8.90
C ILE A 237 11.85 5.47 8.02
N VAL A 238 12.60 5.83 6.99
CA VAL A 238 12.08 6.59 5.86
C VAL A 238 12.33 5.81 4.57
N PHE A 239 11.34 5.82 3.68
CA PHE A 239 11.42 5.11 2.40
C PHE A 239 10.63 5.82 1.32
N VAL A 240 10.95 5.51 0.07
CA VAL A 240 10.34 6.11 -1.12
C VAL A 240 10.27 5.10 -2.25
N MET A 241 9.22 5.17 -3.04
CA MET A 241 9.08 4.50 -4.32
C MET A 241 8.63 5.52 -5.37
N PHE A 242 9.36 5.56 -6.48
CA PHE A 242 8.90 6.18 -7.72
C PHE A 242 8.55 5.09 -8.72
N THR A 243 7.49 5.28 -9.50
CA THR A 243 7.12 4.39 -10.60
C THR A 243 6.94 5.17 -11.90
N ASP A 244 7.31 4.53 -13.00
CA ASP A 244 7.08 5.00 -14.36
C ASP A 244 6.46 3.84 -15.14
N ASN A 245 5.13 3.87 -15.25
CA ASN A 245 4.32 2.88 -15.96
C ASN A 245 4.49 1.43 -15.47
N ILE A 246 4.64 1.25 -14.15
CA ILE A 246 4.71 -0.08 -13.53
C ILE A 246 3.33 -0.75 -13.54
N GLU A 247 3.26 -1.98 -14.06
CA GLU A 247 2.05 -2.79 -13.97
C GLU A 247 1.68 -3.06 -12.51
N ARG A 248 0.38 -2.98 -12.20
CA ARG A 248 -0.14 -3.17 -10.83
C ARG A 248 0.56 -2.28 -9.79
N ALA A 249 1.00 -1.08 -10.19
CA ALA A 249 1.77 -0.16 -9.33
C ALA A 249 1.16 0.04 -7.92
N TYR A 250 -0.18 -0.06 -7.78
CA TYR A 250 -0.86 0.14 -6.49
C TYR A 250 -0.58 -0.97 -5.50
N GLU A 251 -0.62 -2.20 -6.00
CA GLU A 251 -0.28 -3.38 -5.23
C GLU A 251 1.21 -3.40 -4.93
N VAL A 252 2.06 -3.15 -5.94
CA VAL A 252 3.52 -3.08 -5.76
C VAL A 252 3.88 -2.05 -4.68
N MET A 253 3.26 -0.87 -4.71
CA MET A 253 3.49 0.17 -3.72
C MET A 253 3.06 -0.23 -2.31
N ALA A 254 1.83 -0.73 -2.15
CA ALA A 254 1.30 -1.13 -0.85
C ALA A 254 2.12 -2.29 -0.23
N GLU A 255 2.51 -3.26 -1.07
CA GLU A 255 3.32 -4.40 -0.68
C GLU A 255 4.76 -4.00 -0.33
N TYR A 256 5.33 -3.03 -1.04
CA TYR A 256 6.65 -2.48 -0.71
C TYR A 256 6.69 -1.81 0.66
N SER A 257 5.65 -1.05 1.04
CA SER A 257 5.53 -0.45 2.37
C SER A 257 5.60 -1.51 3.48
N THR A 258 4.79 -2.55 3.33
CA THR A 258 4.75 -3.69 4.27
C THR A 258 6.11 -4.40 4.31
N LEU A 259 6.72 -4.62 3.13
CA LEU A 259 8.03 -5.27 3.00
C LEU A 259 9.13 -4.50 3.74
N MET A 260 9.16 -3.16 3.62
CA MET A 260 10.16 -2.33 4.29
C MET A 260 9.95 -2.34 5.81
N CYS A 261 8.71 -2.25 6.27
CA CYS A 261 8.40 -2.34 7.70
C CYS A 261 8.80 -3.70 8.28
N ASP A 262 8.46 -4.80 7.61
CA ASP A 262 8.83 -6.16 8.04
C ASP A 262 10.35 -6.39 8.00
N TYR A 263 11.03 -5.95 6.93
CA TYR A 263 12.49 -6.04 6.82
C TYR A 263 13.17 -5.34 8.00
N THR A 264 12.71 -4.13 8.35
CA THR A 264 13.23 -3.40 9.50
C THR A 264 12.96 -4.14 10.80
N GLN A 265 11.71 -4.52 11.07
CA GLN A 265 11.35 -5.19 12.31
C GLN A 265 12.14 -6.49 12.52
N TYR A 266 12.32 -7.27 11.45
CA TYR A 266 13.16 -8.46 11.47
C TYR A 266 14.60 -8.13 11.88
N ASN A 267 15.25 -7.17 11.22
CA ASN A 267 16.64 -6.80 11.52
C ASN A 267 16.81 -6.14 12.90
N THR A 268 15.85 -5.31 13.32
CA THR A 268 15.82 -4.71 14.66
C THR A 268 15.74 -5.79 15.73
N SER A 269 14.91 -6.82 15.54
CA SER A 269 14.82 -7.94 16.48
C SER A 269 16.15 -8.68 16.64
N LEU A 270 16.83 -9.01 15.52
CA LEU A 270 18.14 -9.67 15.53
C LEU A 270 19.20 -8.83 16.24
N ARG A 271 19.22 -7.52 15.98
CA ARG A 271 20.14 -6.58 16.62
C ARG A 271 19.91 -6.54 18.14
N LEU A 272 18.66 -6.40 18.58
CA LEU A 272 18.31 -6.34 20.01
C LEU A 272 18.64 -7.66 20.72
N GLU A 273 18.43 -8.81 20.09
CA GLU A 273 18.85 -10.11 20.62
C GLU A 273 20.37 -10.20 20.77
N ALA A 274 21.13 -9.79 19.75
CA ALA A 274 22.59 -9.78 19.78
C ALA A 274 23.12 -8.85 20.89
N GLU A 275 22.54 -7.67 21.05
CA GLU A 275 22.87 -6.72 22.12
C GLU A 275 22.57 -7.30 23.51
N ALA A 276 21.42 -7.96 23.67
CA ALA A 276 21.05 -8.63 24.92
C ALA A 276 22.01 -9.77 25.28
N LEU A 277 22.40 -10.59 24.30
CA LEU A 277 23.38 -11.67 24.47
C LEU A 277 24.76 -11.10 24.83
N ALA A 278 25.21 -10.05 24.15
CA ALA A 278 26.48 -9.39 24.45
C ALA A 278 26.49 -8.81 25.88
N LYS A 279 25.40 -8.17 26.30
CA LYS A 279 25.23 -7.64 27.65
C LYS A 279 25.22 -8.74 28.72
N ALA A 280 24.56 -9.87 28.45
CA ALA A 280 24.55 -11.03 29.34
C ALA A 280 25.95 -11.68 29.46
N ALA A 281 26.69 -11.77 28.35
CA ALA A 281 28.06 -12.26 28.34
C ALA A 281 28.99 -11.34 29.16
N ALA A 282 28.85 -10.02 29.01
CA ALA A 282 29.64 -9.03 29.76
C ALA A 282 29.31 -9.00 31.26
N ALA A 283 28.08 -9.37 31.66
CA ALA A 283 27.65 -9.43 33.05
C ALA A 283 28.08 -10.71 33.79
N THR A 284 28.69 -11.67 33.09
CA THR A 284 29.19 -12.92 33.68
C THR A 284 30.64 -12.74 34.12
N PRO A 285 31.00 -12.86 35.42
CA PRO A 285 32.39 -12.79 35.85
C PRO A 285 33.18 -13.97 35.26
N ALA A 286 34.41 -13.71 34.82
CA ALA A 286 35.29 -14.70 34.21
C ALA A 286 35.33 -16.02 35.01
N PRO A 287 35.16 -17.19 34.35
CA PRO A 287 35.27 -18.47 35.04
C PRO A 287 36.72 -18.73 35.47
N ALA A 288 36.88 -19.29 36.68
CA ALA A 288 38.15 -19.86 37.11
C ALA A 288 38.52 -21.03 36.19
N ILE A 289 39.77 -21.04 35.74
CA ILE A 289 40.35 -22.04 34.85
C ILE A 289 40.31 -23.41 35.53
N GLU A 290 39.67 -24.39 34.89
CA GLU A 290 39.88 -25.81 35.17
C GLU A 290 40.11 -26.58 33.87
N LEU A 291 41.07 -27.51 33.92
CA LEU A 291 41.80 -28.12 32.81
C LEU A 291 40.97 -29.09 31.94
N VAL A 292 41.30 -29.08 30.64
CA VAL A 292 40.80 -29.96 29.57
C VAL A 292 41.42 -31.37 29.63
N GLN A 293 40.67 -32.40 29.21
CA GLN A 293 41.12 -33.56 28.40
C GLN A 293 39.91 -34.35 27.77
N PRO A 294 40.09 -35.14 26.69
CA PRO A 294 39.29 -34.99 25.44
C PRO A 294 38.44 -36.19 24.93
N SER A 295 37.57 -35.84 23.95
CA SER A 295 37.08 -36.54 22.74
C SER A 295 36.27 -37.86 22.80
N ALA A 296 35.09 -37.87 22.15
CA ALA A 296 34.83 -38.55 20.86
C ALA A 296 33.36 -38.32 20.38
N SER A 297 33.18 -38.01 19.08
CA SER A 297 31.90 -37.98 18.33
C SER A 297 31.74 -39.29 17.51
N PRO A 298 30.77 -39.44 16.57
CA PRO A 298 29.40 -38.91 16.38
C PRO A 298 28.38 -40.05 16.12
N GLU A 299 27.08 -39.75 15.86
CA GLU A 299 26.26 -40.40 14.80
C GLU A 299 24.77 -39.98 14.85
N GLY A 300 24.21 -39.64 13.67
CA GLY A 300 22.99 -40.30 13.20
C GLY A 300 21.63 -39.56 13.21
N ASN A 301 21.22 -39.14 12.01
CA ASN A 301 19.88 -39.20 11.41
C ASN A 301 18.73 -38.23 11.77
N PHE A 302 18.25 -37.54 10.72
CA PHE A 302 16.84 -37.17 10.47
C PHE A 302 16.02 -38.43 10.08
N PRO A 303 14.70 -38.48 10.39
CA PRO A 303 13.64 -38.04 9.45
C PRO A 303 12.50 -37.29 10.20
N GLY A 304 11.65 -36.45 9.61
CA GLY A 304 10.72 -36.68 8.51
C GLY A 304 9.33 -36.15 8.93
N SER A 305 8.59 -35.60 7.97
CA SER A 305 7.31 -34.89 8.10
C SER A 305 6.18 -35.65 8.81
N GLY A 306 5.28 -34.91 9.47
CA GLY A 306 4.07 -35.48 10.09
C GLY A 306 3.20 -34.45 10.80
N GLY A 307 2.42 -33.68 10.04
CA GLY A 307 1.29 -32.91 10.56
C GLY A 307 0.31 -33.83 11.29
N GLY A 308 -0.10 -33.43 12.50
CA GLY A 308 -1.07 -34.13 13.34
C GLY A 308 -0.54 -34.68 14.68
N ILE A 309 0.78 -34.89 14.82
CA ILE A 309 1.35 -35.43 16.07
C ILE A 309 1.55 -34.32 17.13
N GLY A 310 1.78 -33.08 16.70
CA GLY A 310 2.08 -31.94 17.58
C GLY A 310 0.98 -31.63 18.61
N ALA A 311 -0.29 -31.67 18.22
CA ALA A 311 -1.41 -31.39 19.12
C ALA A 311 -1.58 -32.48 20.20
N ILE A 312 -1.37 -33.75 19.84
CA ILE A 312 -1.46 -34.89 20.77
C ILE A 312 -0.27 -34.86 21.76
N LEU A 313 0.93 -34.53 21.29
CA LEU A 313 2.12 -34.37 22.14
C LEU A 313 2.00 -33.15 23.07
N ALA A 314 1.40 -32.04 22.60
CA ALA A 314 1.17 -30.85 23.42
C ALA A 314 0.17 -31.12 24.54
N VAL A 315 -0.97 -31.78 24.25
CA VAL A 315 -1.96 -32.16 25.27
C VAL A 315 -1.37 -33.16 26.28
N ALA A 316 -0.60 -34.15 25.81
CA ALA A 316 0.12 -35.07 26.70
C ALA A 316 1.16 -34.35 27.57
N GLY A 317 1.84 -33.34 27.03
CA GLY A 317 2.77 -32.47 27.75
C GLY A 317 2.10 -31.64 28.85
N VAL A 318 0.94 -31.04 28.56
CA VAL A 318 0.16 -30.27 29.55
C VAL A 318 -0.32 -31.19 30.68
N ILE A 319 -0.82 -32.39 30.37
CA ILE A 319 -1.25 -33.37 31.37
C ILE A 319 -0.06 -33.83 32.25
N ALA A 320 1.11 -34.08 31.64
CA ALA A 320 2.31 -34.47 32.37
C ALA A 320 2.81 -33.34 33.29
N ALA A 321 2.79 -32.09 32.83
CA ALA A 321 3.14 -30.92 33.63
C ALA A 321 2.17 -30.74 34.82
N LEU A 322 0.88 -31.01 34.63
CA LEU A 322 -0.14 -30.93 35.67
C LEU A 322 0.08 -32.00 36.75
N LEU A 323 0.38 -33.24 36.35
CA LEU A 323 0.71 -34.33 37.27
C LEU A 323 1.99 -34.04 38.08
N LEU A 324 3.00 -33.44 37.44
CA LEU A 324 4.23 -33.01 38.10
C LEU A 324 3.97 -31.85 39.09
N ALA A 325 3.15 -30.88 38.73
CA ALA A 325 2.76 -29.77 39.59
C ALA A 325 1.97 -30.24 40.82
N VAL A 326 1.04 -31.19 40.64
CA VAL A 326 0.29 -31.83 41.74
C VAL A 326 1.23 -32.60 42.66
N CYS A 327 2.18 -33.37 42.11
CA CYS A 327 3.17 -34.09 42.90
C CYS A 327 4.11 -33.14 43.67
N ALA A 328 4.52 -32.02 43.06
CA ALA A 328 5.33 -30.99 43.70
C ALA A 328 4.57 -30.28 44.83
N ALA A 329 3.28 -29.98 44.63
CA ALA A 329 2.40 -29.38 45.63
C ALA A 329 2.17 -30.31 46.84
N LEU A 330 1.96 -31.61 46.61
CA LEU A 330 1.82 -32.61 47.66
C LEU A 330 3.13 -32.81 48.45
N ARG A 331 4.30 -32.75 47.79
CA ARG A 331 5.62 -32.80 48.45
C ARG A 331 5.92 -31.55 49.27
N SER A 332 5.51 -30.37 48.80
CA SER A 332 5.73 -29.09 49.49
C SER A 332 4.72 -28.82 50.60
N GLY A 333 3.55 -29.48 50.61
CA GLY A 333 2.63 -29.53 51.75
C GLY A 333 3.24 -30.10 53.04
N LYS A 334 4.33 -30.89 52.96
CA LYS A 334 5.11 -31.33 54.13
C LYS A 334 6.00 -30.23 54.74
N ARG A 335 6.22 -29.11 54.02
CA ARG A 335 6.99 -27.94 54.48
C ARG A 335 6.06 -26.72 54.63
N LYS A 336 5.05 -26.81 55.51
CA LYS A 336 4.21 -25.77 56.18
C LYS A 336 3.85 -24.42 55.50
N ASN A 337 4.25 -24.09 54.26
CA ASN A 337 4.13 -22.75 53.67
C ASN A 337 3.20 -22.66 52.46
N VAL A 338 2.59 -23.76 52.01
CA VAL A 338 1.63 -23.73 50.90
C VAL A 338 0.42 -24.60 51.24
N ARG A 339 -0.80 -24.04 51.12
CA ARG A 339 -2.05 -24.79 51.29
C ARG A 339 -2.29 -25.60 50.01
N PRO A 340 -2.25 -26.95 50.05
CA PRO A 340 -2.21 -27.78 48.85
C PRO A 340 -3.45 -27.63 47.96
N GLY A 341 -4.62 -27.33 48.53
CA GLY A 341 -5.85 -27.11 47.75
C GLY A 341 -5.77 -25.94 46.77
N TRP A 342 -5.14 -24.82 47.17
CA TRP A 342 -4.98 -23.65 46.31
C TRP A 342 -3.94 -23.85 45.21
N ALA A 343 -2.87 -24.60 45.51
CA ALA A 343 -1.86 -24.94 44.50
C ALA A 343 -2.43 -25.87 43.42
N ILE A 344 -3.28 -26.83 43.81
CA ILE A 344 -3.96 -27.74 42.88
C ILE A 344 -4.99 -26.97 42.04
N ALA A 345 -5.78 -26.08 42.66
CA ALA A 345 -6.74 -25.25 41.93
C ALA A 345 -6.07 -24.33 40.91
N ALA A 346 -4.96 -23.68 41.28
CA ALA A 346 -4.19 -22.82 40.38
C ALA A 346 -3.59 -23.59 39.20
N ALA A 347 -3.04 -24.79 39.45
CA ALA A 347 -2.52 -25.66 38.39
C ALA A 347 -3.64 -26.15 37.44
N GLY A 348 -4.82 -26.47 37.98
CA GLY A 348 -5.99 -26.85 37.19
C GLY A 348 -6.49 -25.72 36.29
N LEU A 349 -6.60 -24.50 36.81
CA LEU A 349 -7.02 -23.32 36.04
C LEU A 349 -6.02 -22.96 34.94
N ALA A 350 -4.71 -23.01 35.23
CA ALA A 350 -3.67 -22.74 34.24
C ALA A 350 -3.70 -23.75 33.07
N ALA A 351 -3.97 -25.03 33.37
CA ALA A 351 -4.09 -26.03 32.34
C ALA A 351 -5.40 -25.93 31.54
N ALA A 352 -6.50 -25.55 32.19
CA ALA A 352 -7.75 -25.26 31.48
C ALA A 352 -7.57 -24.08 30.52
N ALA A 353 -6.85 -23.03 30.93
CA ALA A 353 -6.50 -21.90 30.07
C ALA A 353 -5.60 -22.32 28.88
N MET A 354 -4.58 -23.14 29.12
CA MET A 354 -3.73 -23.69 28.04
C MET A 354 -4.49 -24.61 27.08
N LEU A 355 -5.44 -25.40 27.58
CA LEU A 355 -6.31 -26.22 26.74
C LEU A 355 -7.28 -25.37 25.93
N LEU A 356 -7.85 -24.31 26.53
CA LEU A 356 -8.70 -23.34 25.83
C LEU A 356 -7.94 -22.57 24.76
N SER A 357 -6.68 -22.23 24.97
CA SER A 357 -5.86 -21.60 23.94
C SER A 357 -5.56 -22.58 22.79
N LEU A 358 -5.25 -23.85 23.09
CA LEU A 358 -5.03 -24.88 22.07
C LEU A 358 -6.30 -25.20 21.24
N VAL A 359 -7.47 -25.20 21.87
CA VAL A 359 -8.75 -25.40 21.19
C VAL A 359 -9.17 -24.15 20.42
N GLY A 360 -8.89 -22.95 20.95
CA GLY A 360 -9.21 -21.67 20.33
C GLY A 360 -8.53 -21.46 18.97
N VAL A 361 -7.30 -21.95 18.79
CA VAL A 361 -6.59 -21.86 17.49
C VAL A 361 -7.32 -22.62 16.38
N ASN A 362 -8.02 -23.72 16.69
CA ASN A 362 -8.75 -24.51 15.70
C ASN A 362 -10.25 -24.20 15.63
N ALA A 363 -10.80 -23.49 16.62
CA ALA A 363 -12.23 -23.20 16.70
C ALA A 363 -12.62 -21.85 16.08
N GLY A 364 -11.64 -20.98 15.79
CA GLY A 364 -11.91 -19.60 15.36
C GLY A 364 -12.58 -18.77 16.45
N THR A 365 -12.46 -17.45 16.36
CA THR A 365 -13.32 -16.51 17.09
C THR A 365 -14.78 -16.78 16.70
N LEU A 366 -15.70 -16.73 17.67
CA LEU A 366 -17.16 -16.90 17.46
C LEU A 366 -17.63 -15.98 16.31
N VAL A 367 -17.84 -16.56 15.15
CA VAL A 367 -18.12 -15.90 13.86
C VAL A 367 -19.53 -15.31 13.87
N ALA A 368 -19.64 -14.04 13.50
CA ALA A 368 -20.87 -13.47 12.97
C ALA A 368 -21.24 -14.25 11.70
N ARG A 369 -22.32 -15.02 11.74
CA ARG A 369 -22.80 -15.76 10.58
C ARG A 369 -23.34 -14.74 9.58
N ALA A 370 -22.76 -14.66 8.38
CA ALA A 370 -23.34 -13.88 7.29
C ALA A 370 -24.75 -14.41 6.99
N GLU A 371 -25.72 -13.51 6.93
CA GLU A 371 -27.10 -13.80 6.50
C GLU A 371 -27.30 -13.33 5.05
N GLY A 372 -28.33 -13.82 4.36
CA GLY A 372 -28.58 -13.47 2.96
C GLY A 372 -27.82 -14.34 1.93
N ASP A 373 -28.15 -14.12 0.66
CA ASP A 373 -27.62 -14.87 -0.49
C ASP A 373 -26.66 -13.99 -1.32
N PRO A 374 -25.36 -14.27 -1.34
CA PRO A 374 -24.40 -13.47 -2.11
C PRO A 374 -24.64 -13.55 -3.63
N ALA A 375 -25.21 -14.65 -4.15
CA ALA A 375 -25.56 -14.75 -5.56
C ALA A 375 -26.70 -13.80 -5.94
N ALA A 376 -27.66 -13.62 -5.02
CA ALA A 376 -28.74 -12.64 -5.18
C ALA A 376 -28.17 -11.21 -5.18
N ALA A 377 -27.25 -10.89 -4.26
CA ALA A 377 -26.61 -9.57 -4.23
C ALA A 377 -25.80 -9.27 -5.50
N ALA A 378 -25.07 -10.25 -6.04
CA ALA A 378 -24.38 -10.12 -7.32
C ALA A 378 -25.37 -9.87 -8.47
N THR A 379 -26.52 -10.55 -8.45
CA THR A 379 -27.57 -10.39 -9.46
C THR A 379 -28.18 -8.99 -9.38
N GLU A 380 -28.56 -8.52 -8.19
CA GLU A 380 -29.14 -7.19 -7.96
C GLU A 380 -28.18 -6.07 -8.39
N PHE A 381 -26.89 -6.21 -8.07
CA PHE A 381 -25.85 -5.28 -8.54
C PHE A 381 -25.80 -5.21 -10.07
N MET A 382 -25.70 -6.36 -10.74
CA MET A 382 -25.58 -6.40 -12.19
C MET A 382 -26.87 -5.94 -12.90
N ASP A 383 -28.04 -6.32 -12.41
CA ASP A 383 -29.34 -5.87 -12.93
C ASP A 383 -29.47 -4.33 -12.83
N ALA A 384 -29.09 -3.76 -11.68
CA ALA A 384 -29.11 -2.32 -11.48
C ALA A 384 -28.13 -1.60 -12.42
N LEU A 385 -26.93 -2.17 -12.62
CA LEU A 385 -25.94 -1.67 -13.56
C LEU A 385 -26.48 -1.67 -15.01
N MET A 386 -27.11 -2.77 -15.44
CA MET A 386 -27.70 -2.88 -16.79
C MET A 386 -28.88 -1.91 -16.97
N ALA A 387 -29.69 -1.72 -15.93
CA ALA A 387 -30.80 -0.78 -15.95
C ALA A 387 -30.35 0.69 -15.91
N GLY A 388 -29.08 0.96 -15.59
CA GLY A 388 -28.60 2.32 -15.34
C GLY A 388 -29.00 2.92 -14.00
N ASP A 389 -29.50 2.10 -13.09
CA ASP A 389 -29.84 2.52 -11.74
C ASP A 389 -28.59 2.50 -10.86
N TYR A 390 -27.70 3.45 -11.10
CA TYR A 390 -26.41 3.52 -10.44
C TYR A 390 -26.53 3.76 -8.93
N ALA A 391 -27.59 4.41 -8.46
CA ALA A 391 -27.83 4.58 -7.04
C ALA A 391 -28.02 3.22 -6.36
N THR A 392 -28.84 2.35 -6.96
CA THR A 392 -29.03 0.97 -6.47
C THR A 392 -27.77 0.15 -6.66
N ALA A 393 -27.13 0.19 -7.84
CA ALA A 393 -25.90 -0.56 -8.10
C ALA A 393 -24.81 -0.22 -7.07
N TYR A 394 -24.57 1.06 -6.79
CA TYR A 394 -23.52 1.47 -5.85
C TYR A 394 -23.86 1.15 -4.40
N SER A 395 -25.15 1.05 -4.05
CA SER A 395 -25.54 0.58 -2.72
C SER A 395 -25.16 -0.88 -2.45
N HIS A 396 -25.02 -1.68 -3.51
CA HIS A 396 -24.53 -3.05 -3.46
C HIS A 396 -23.01 -3.16 -3.58
N MET A 397 -22.25 -2.05 -3.55
CA MET A 397 -20.80 -2.08 -3.62
C MET A 397 -20.13 -1.84 -2.27
N ALA A 398 -18.93 -2.41 -2.12
CA ALA A 398 -17.98 -2.12 -1.07
C ALA A 398 -16.74 -1.42 -1.64
N GLY A 399 -16.06 -0.61 -0.82
CA GLY A 399 -14.80 0.07 -1.18
C GLY A 399 -14.92 1.27 -2.12
N TYR A 400 -15.99 1.40 -2.90
CA TYR A 400 -16.20 2.52 -3.84
C TYR A 400 -17.47 3.31 -3.51
N SER A 401 -17.39 4.65 -3.57
CA SER A 401 -18.56 5.53 -3.46
C SER A 401 -19.40 5.59 -4.74
N GLY A 402 -18.80 5.17 -5.86
CA GLY A 402 -19.43 5.06 -7.18
C GLY A 402 -18.39 4.70 -8.24
N LEU A 403 -18.85 4.35 -9.44
CA LEU A 403 -17.99 4.00 -10.58
C LEU A 403 -17.85 5.15 -11.58
N GLY A 404 -18.44 6.32 -11.29
CA GLY A 404 -18.44 7.50 -12.18
C GLY A 404 -19.35 7.35 -13.41
N LEU A 405 -19.99 6.19 -13.58
CA LEU A 405 -20.85 5.88 -14.72
C LEU A 405 -22.10 6.77 -14.78
N GLU A 406 -22.50 7.42 -13.69
CA GLU A 406 -23.60 8.37 -13.63
C GLU A 406 -23.32 9.70 -14.36
N ASN A 407 -22.05 9.98 -14.66
CA ASN A 407 -21.62 11.24 -15.28
C ASN A 407 -21.49 11.06 -16.80
N ALA A 408 -22.55 11.36 -17.53
CA ALA A 408 -22.50 11.33 -18.99
C ALA A 408 -21.59 12.47 -19.54
N PRO A 409 -20.85 12.22 -20.64
CA PRO A 409 -20.01 13.25 -21.27
C PRO A 409 -20.82 14.49 -21.71
N ALA A 410 -20.23 15.67 -21.58
CA ALA A 410 -20.91 16.93 -21.93
C ALA A 410 -20.96 17.21 -23.43
N ASP A 411 -20.05 16.61 -24.21
CA ASP A 411 -20.01 16.78 -25.66
C ASP A 411 -20.84 15.70 -26.38
N ALA A 412 -21.38 16.07 -27.55
CA ALA A 412 -22.31 15.21 -28.28
C ALA A 412 -21.69 13.92 -28.83
N VAL A 413 -20.37 13.87 -29.04
CA VAL A 413 -19.68 12.67 -29.53
C VAL A 413 -19.43 11.70 -28.38
N GLY A 414 -18.94 12.21 -27.25
CA GLY A 414 -18.79 11.46 -26.02
C GLY A 414 -20.12 10.86 -25.55
N GLN A 415 -21.23 11.60 -25.63
CA GLN A 415 -22.55 11.07 -25.28
C GLN A 415 -22.93 9.86 -26.15
N LYS A 416 -22.67 9.91 -27.47
CA LYS A 416 -22.98 8.79 -28.37
C LYS A 416 -22.16 7.54 -28.05
N MET A 417 -20.86 7.71 -27.79
CA MET A 417 -19.99 6.58 -27.42
C MET A 417 -20.40 6.01 -26.06
N TYR A 418 -20.73 6.87 -25.10
CA TYR A 418 -21.23 6.47 -23.79
C TYR A 418 -22.55 5.71 -23.88
N ASP A 419 -23.51 6.19 -24.69
CA ASP A 419 -24.79 5.50 -24.91
C ASP A 419 -24.57 4.12 -25.57
N ALA A 420 -23.74 4.05 -26.61
CA ALA A 420 -23.43 2.81 -27.30
C ALA A 420 -22.70 1.79 -26.40
N LEU A 421 -21.78 2.25 -25.56
CA LEU A 421 -21.12 1.41 -24.56
C LEU A 421 -22.14 0.82 -23.58
N ARG A 422 -23.07 1.62 -23.08
CA ARG A 422 -24.09 1.13 -22.17
C ARG A 422 -25.09 0.17 -22.81
N GLU A 423 -25.50 0.46 -24.04
CA GLU A 423 -26.39 -0.42 -24.82
C GLU A 423 -25.74 -1.78 -25.12
N SER A 424 -24.40 -1.83 -25.17
CA SER A 424 -23.66 -3.07 -25.39
C SER A 424 -23.58 -4.01 -24.19
N TYR A 425 -23.85 -3.51 -22.98
CA TYR A 425 -23.66 -4.31 -21.79
C TYR A 425 -24.62 -5.50 -21.74
N ALA A 426 -24.07 -6.69 -21.55
CA ALA A 426 -24.83 -7.89 -21.24
C ALA A 426 -24.05 -8.76 -20.28
N TYR A 427 -24.76 -9.51 -19.43
CA TYR A 427 -24.08 -10.37 -18.47
C TYR A 427 -24.80 -11.69 -18.22
N GLU A 428 -24.02 -12.67 -17.76
CA GLU A 428 -24.50 -13.96 -17.27
C GLU A 428 -23.67 -14.38 -16.06
N LEU A 429 -24.33 -14.69 -14.94
CA LEU A 429 -23.66 -15.34 -13.81
C LEU A 429 -23.51 -16.82 -14.12
N THR A 430 -22.29 -17.34 -14.01
CA THR A 430 -21.96 -18.73 -14.32
C THR A 430 -21.38 -19.45 -13.10
N GLY A 431 -21.50 -20.77 -13.04
CA GLY A 431 -21.00 -21.55 -11.91
C GLY A 431 -21.75 -21.32 -10.59
N ASP A 432 -21.35 -22.04 -9.55
CA ASP A 432 -21.92 -21.91 -8.20
C ASP A 432 -21.23 -20.78 -7.44
N CYS A 433 -22.01 -19.98 -6.70
CA CYS A 433 -21.46 -19.01 -5.76
C CYS A 433 -20.79 -19.75 -4.59
N THR A 434 -19.53 -19.43 -4.32
CA THR A 434 -18.77 -20.01 -3.20
C THR A 434 -18.70 -19.02 -2.06
N VAL A 435 -18.93 -19.48 -0.83
CA VAL A 435 -18.94 -18.63 0.38
C VAL A 435 -17.90 -19.15 1.37
N ASP A 436 -17.01 -18.27 1.81
CA ASP A 436 -16.05 -18.52 2.88
C ASP A 436 -16.16 -17.41 3.95
N LYS A 437 -16.80 -17.74 5.08
CA LYS A 437 -17.06 -16.83 6.20
C LYS A 437 -17.83 -15.57 5.76
N LEU A 438 -17.14 -14.44 5.62
CA LEU A 438 -17.68 -13.13 5.26
C LEU A 438 -17.31 -12.74 3.82
N GLU A 439 -16.73 -13.67 3.05
CA GLU A 439 -16.40 -13.47 1.65
C GLU A 439 -17.20 -14.44 0.78
N ALA A 440 -17.54 -14.01 -0.42
CA ALA A 440 -18.13 -14.87 -1.44
C ALA A 440 -17.54 -14.57 -2.82
N ARG A 441 -17.60 -15.56 -3.72
CA ARG A 441 -17.10 -15.42 -5.09
C ARG A 441 -18.12 -15.97 -6.07
N GLN A 442 -18.42 -15.20 -7.11
CA GLN A 442 -19.36 -15.51 -8.17
C GLN A 442 -18.71 -15.28 -9.53
N GLN A 443 -18.72 -16.28 -10.42
CA GLN A 443 -18.22 -16.08 -11.78
C GLN A 443 -19.26 -15.30 -12.62
N LEU A 444 -18.78 -14.32 -13.35
CA LEU A 444 -19.52 -13.44 -14.24
C LEU A 444 -18.95 -13.56 -15.65
N SER A 445 -19.80 -13.71 -16.65
CA SER A 445 -19.48 -13.43 -18.05
C SER A 445 -20.08 -12.06 -18.38
N PHE A 446 -19.27 -11.14 -18.89
CA PHE A 446 -19.70 -9.77 -19.17
C PHE A 446 -19.31 -9.37 -20.58
N THR A 447 -20.27 -8.87 -21.34
CA THR A 447 -20.11 -8.39 -22.71
C THR A 447 -20.21 -6.87 -22.73
N TYR A 448 -19.33 -6.22 -23.49
CA TYR A 448 -19.31 -4.76 -23.65
C TYR A 448 -18.66 -4.37 -24.98
N LEU A 449 -18.86 -3.12 -25.39
CA LEU A 449 -18.23 -2.49 -26.55
C LEU A 449 -16.80 -2.10 -26.21
N ASP A 450 -15.82 -2.72 -26.87
CA ASP A 450 -14.41 -2.38 -26.70
C ASP A 450 -14.07 -1.11 -27.48
N LEU A 451 -14.02 0.02 -26.79
CA LEU A 451 -13.71 1.31 -27.38
C LEU A 451 -12.28 1.37 -27.91
N THR A 452 -11.35 0.62 -27.30
CA THR A 452 -9.94 0.56 -27.75
C THR A 452 -9.82 -0.17 -29.08
N ALA A 453 -10.63 -1.20 -29.30
CA ALA A 453 -10.68 -1.92 -30.58
C ALA A 453 -11.25 -1.08 -31.73
N MET A 454 -12.01 -0.02 -31.43
CA MET A 454 -12.57 0.90 -32.42
C MET A 454 -11.59 2.01 -32.85
N GLU A 455 -10.55 2.30 -32.08
CA GLU A 455 -9.71 3.50 -32.26
C GLU A 455 -9.10 3.60 -33.66
N GLU A 456 -8.53 2.51 -34.15
CA GLU A 456 -7.93 2.46 -35.49
C GLU A 456 -8.98 2.76 -36.57
N GLN A 457 -10.15 2.12 -36.47
CA GLN A 457 -11.22 2.34 -37.45
C GLN A 457 -11.78 3.77 -37.39
N VAL A 458 -11.94 4.34 -36.19
CA VAL A 458 -12.37 5.73 -36.02
C VAL A 458 -11.34 6.69 -36.59
N GLN A 459 -10.05 6.41 -36.44
CA GLN A 459 -8.98 7.22 -37.02
C GLN A 459 -8.99 7.16 -38.56
N GLU A 460 -9.07 5.96 -39.14
CA GLU A 460 -9.15 5.78 -40.59
C GLU A 460 -10.37 6.49 -41.19
N GLU A 461 -11.53 6.30 -40.57
CA GLU A 461 -12.78 6.91 -41.00
C GLU A 461 -12.72 8.44 -40.82
N THR A 462 -12.11 8.96 -39.74
CA THR A 462 -11.91 10.41 -39.56
C THR A 462 -11.11 11.01 -40.70
N LEU A 463 -10.05 10.33 -41.15
CA LEU A 463 -9.26 10.78 -42.30
C LEU A 463 -10.06 10.75 -43.60
N GLU A 464 -10.94 9.75 -43.79
CA GLU A 464 -11.79 9.67 -44.97
C GLU A 464 -12.87 10.76 -44.99
N GLN A 465 -13.53 11.00 -43.85
CA GLN A 465 -14.47 12.11 -43.67
C GLN A 465 -13.80 13.47 -43.92
N LEU A 466 -12.57 13.64 -43.41
CA LEU A 466 -11.80 14.86 -43.61
C LEU A 466 -11.46 15.08 -45.10
N LYS A 467 -11.09 14.04 -45.86
CA LYS A 467 -10.89 14.15 -47.31
C LYS A 467 -12.16 14.61 -48.02
N GLY A 468 -13.32 14.07 -47.64
CA GLY A 468 -14.62 14.48 -48.19
C GLY A 468 -14.93 15.95 -47.91
N ILE A 469 -14.66 16.43 -46.69
CA ILE A 469 -14.86 17.83 -46.30
C ILE A 469 -13.92 18.75 -47.09
N VAL A 470 -12.64 18.39 -47.24
CA VAL A 470 -11.65 19.18 -48.00
C VAL A 470 -12.03 19.32 -49.47
N GLN A 471 -12.58 18.28 -50.09
CA GLN A 471 -13.01 18.32 -51.49
C GLN A 471 -14.27 19.17 -51.73
N SER A 472 -15.07 19.40 -50.69
CA SER A 472 -16.38 20.05 -50.80
C SER A 472 -16.40 21.53 -50.40
N ARG A 473 -15.37 22.04 -49.72
CA ARG A 473 -15.34 23.41 -49.16
C ARG A 473 -14.16 24.24 -49.67
N PRO A 474 -14.31 25.58 -49.73
CA PRO A 474 -13.19 26.47 -50.06
C PRO A 474 -12.16 26.52 -48.93
N LYS A 475 -10.87 26.74 -49.28
CA LYS A 475 -9.73 26.79 -48.34
C LYS A 475 -9.97 27.69 -47.12
N SER A 476 -10.64 28.83 -47.29
CA SER A 476 -10.93 29.80 -46.22
C SER A 476 -11.89 29.28 -45.14
N GLN A 477 -12.56 28.16 -45.37
CA GLN A 477 -13.44 27.49 -44.39
C GLN A 477 -12.80 26.23 -43.81
N LEU A 478 -11.59 25.89 -44.25
CA LEU A 478 -10.91 24.64 -43.91
C LEU A 478 -9.67 24.89 -43.05
N TYR A 479 -8.94 25.97 -43.34
CA TYR A 479 -7.63 26.23 -42.75
C TYR A 479 -7.55 27.59 -42.06
N ASP A 480 -6.75 27.68 -41.01
CA ASP A 480 -6.34 28.92 -40.37
C ASP A 480 -5.26 29.66 -41.18
N GLU A 481 -4.76 30.78 -40.65
CA GLU A 481 -3.72 31.59 -41.29
C GLU A 481 -2.35 30.88 -41.41
N ASN A 482 -2.17 29.78 -40.67
CA ASN A 482 -0.95 28.97 -40.63
C ASN A 482 -1.08 27.66 -41.44
N ASP A 483 -2.13 27.52 -42.25
CA ASP A 483 -2.45 26.30 -43.03
C ASP A 483 -2.79 25.05 -42.17
N ASN A 484 -3.19 25.22 -40.91
CA ASN A 484 -3.71 24.14 -40.08
C ASN A 484 -5.24 24.01 -40.23
N TYR A 485 -5.77 22.79 -40.09
CA TYR A 485 -7.23 22.61 -40.06
C TYR A 485 -7.87 23.42 -38.94
N LEU A 486 -8.99 24.07 -39.24
CA LEU A 486 -9.81 24.71 -38.20
C LEU A 486 -10.32 23.63 -37.23
N PRO A 487 -10.32 23.89 -35.91
CA PRO A 487 -10.78 22.91 -34.92
C PRO A 487 -12.18 22.35 -35.19
N GLU A 488 -13.10 23.21 -35.66
CA GLU A 488 -14.48 22.84 -36.03
C GLU A 488 -14.53 21.80 -37.16
N VAL A 489 -13.59 21.87 -38.11
CA VAL A 489 -13.51 20.94 -39.25
C VAL A 489 -13.00 19.57 -38.82
N ALA A 490 -11.98 19.55 -37.95
CA ALA A 490 -11.47 18.31 -37.37
C ALA A 490 -12.54 17.64 -36.48
N GLN A 491 -13.26 18.43 -35.68
CA GLN A 491 -14.32 17.95 -34.80
C GLN A 491 -15.52 17.42 -35.60
N GLU A 492 -15.90 18.06 -36.70
CA GLU A 492 -16.96 17.57 -37.59
C GLU A 492 -16.59 16.23 -38.23
N ALA A 493 -15.37 16.10 -38.74
CA ALA A 493 -14.88 14.85 -39.35
C ALA A 493 -14.88 13.71 -38.33
N TYR A 494 -14.37 13.97 -37.11
CA TYR A 494 -14.34 13.01 -36.03
C TYR A 494 -15.75 12.59 -35.58
N ALA A 495 -16.67 13.55 -35.42
CA ALA A 495 -18.05 13.26 -35.04
C ALA A 495 -18.79 12.40 -36.07
N ALA A 496 -18.56 12.64 -37.37
CA ALA A 496 -19.10 11.83 -38.45
C ALA A 496 -18.50 10.43 -38.44
N ALA A 497 -17.18 10.30 -38.23
CA ALA A 497 -16.50 9.03 -38.17
C ALA A 497 -16.98 8.15 -37.01
N VAL A 498 -17.05 8.69 -35.80
CA VAL A 498 -17.60 7.96 -34.64
C VAL A 498 -19.02 7.48 -34.92
N SER A 499 -19.86 8.33 -35.55
CA SER A 499 -21.23 7.92 -35.91
C SER A 499 -21.26 6.77 -36.91
N ALA A 500 -20.38 6.79 -37.91
CA ALA A 500 -20.29 5.74 -38.93
C ALA A 500 -19.77 4.42 -38.37
N VAL A 501 -18.70 4.44 -37.55
CA VAL A 501 -18.14 3.23 -36.93
C VAL A 501 -19.14 2.59 -35.97
N LEU A 502 -19.93 3.40 -35.24
CA LEU A 502 -20.97 2.90 -34.35
C LEU A 502 -22.13 2.22 -35.08
N GLU A 503 -22.31 2.40 -36.40
CA GLU A 503 -23.33 1.63 -37.16
C GLU A 503 -23.02 0.12 -37.20
N SER A 504 -21.76 -0.26 -36.99
CA SER A 504 -21.30 -1.64 -36.87
C SER A 504 -20.67 -1.94 -35.50
N ALA A 505 -21.15 -1.28 -34.43
CA ALA A 505 -20.61 -1.42 -33.08
C ALA A 505 -20.55 -2.88 -32.57
N GLU A 506 -21.49 -3.73 -33.00
CA GLU A 506 -21.52 -5.16 -32.63
C GLU A 506 -20.25 -5.92 -33.05
N GLU A 507 -19.53 -5.47 -34.08
CA GLU A 507 -18.26 -6.08 -34.50
C GLU A 507 -17.13 -5.89 -33.47
N TYR A 508 -17.29 -4.91 -32.57
CA TYR A 508 -16.35 -4.55 -31.52
C TYR A 508 -16.83 -4.99 -30.13
N TYR A 509 -17.87 -5.81 -30.05
CA TYR A 509 -18.30 -6.37 -28.78
C TYR A 509 -17.34 -7.48 -28.34
N THR A 510 -16.93 -7.42 -27.09
CA THR A 510 -16.07 -8.43 -26.47
C THR A 510 -16.73 -8.99 -25.22
N THR A 511 -16.50 -10.27 -24.93
CA THR A 511 -17.01 -10.96 -23.75
C THR A 511 -15.86 -11.45 -22.89
N VAL A 512 -15.84 -11.06 -21.63
CA VAL A 512 -14.81 -11.41 -20.65
C VAL A 512 -15.38 -12.23 -19.49
N GLY A 513 -14.56 -13.13 -18.94
CA GLY A 513 -14.85 -13.82 -17.69
C GLY A 513 -14.27 -13.05 -16.51
N ILE A 514 -15.11 -12.67 -15.56
CA ILE A 514 -14.76 -11.89 -14.37
C ILE A 514 -15.12 -12.70 -13.13
N LEU A 515 -14.24 -12.76 -12.15
CA LEU A 515 -14.57 -13.28 -10.82
C LEU A 515 -15.09 -12.11 -9.98
N LEU A 516 -16.40 -12.07 -9.71
CA LEU A 516 -16.97 -11.12 -8.78
C LEU A 516 -16.67 -11.58 -7.36
N GLU A 517 -15.95 -10.76 -6.62
CA GLU A 517 -15.75 -10.94 -5.19
C GLU A 517 -16.81 -10.14 -4.43
N LEU A 518 -17.32 -10.72 -3.36
CA LEU A 518 -18.28 -10.08 -2.47
C LEU A 518 -17.78 -10.18 -1.05
N GLU A 519 -18.03 -9.14 -0.27
CA GLU A 519 -17.82 -9.12 1.16
C GLU A 519 -19.15 -8.93 1.90
N TYR A 520 -19.23 -9.46 3.11
CA TYR A 520 -20.34 -9.25 4.01
C TYR A 520 -19.99 -8.15 5.01
N SER A 521 -20.54 -6.96 4.77
CA SER A 521 -20.36 -5.78 5.60
C SER A 521 -21.70 -5.07 5.82
N ASP A 522 -21.89 -4.46 7.00
CA ASP A 522 -23.14 -3.80 7.40
C ASP A 522 -24.41 -4.65 7.24
N GLU A 523 -24.35 -5.93 7.62
CA GLU A 523 -25.47 -6.89 7.52
C GLU A 523 -25.94 -7.21 6.08
N GLN A 524 -25.11 -6.94 5.06
CA GLN A 524 -25.42 -7.23 3.66
C GLN A 524 -24.20 -7.70 2.85
N TRP A 525 -24.45 -8.50 1.81
CA TRP A 525 -23.43 -8.85 0.83
C TRP A 525 -23.26 -7.72 -0.18
N ARG A 526 -22.01 -7.32 -0.42
CA ARG A 526 -21.64 -6.24 -1.34
C ARG A 526 -20.57 -6.69 -2.30
N VAL A 527 -20.69 -6.33 -3.57
CA VAL A 527 -19.69 -6.58 -4.60
C VAL A 527 -18.48 -5.68 -4.37
N VAL A 528 -17.29 -6.27 -4.42
CA VAL A 528 -16.01 -5.56 -4.48
C VAL A 528 -15.66 -5.43 -5.96
N PRO A 529 -15.73 -4.22 -6.56
CA PRO A 529 -15.42 -4.04 -7.98
C PRO A 529 -13.97 -4.40 -8.28
N SER A 530 -13.76 -5.44 -9.09
CA SER A 530 -12.42 -5.85 -9.51
C SER A 530 -11.90 -4.98 -10.67
N PRO A 531 -10.58 -4.86 -10.86
CA PRO A 531 -10.02 -4.13 -12.01
C PRO A 531 -10.55 -4.62 -13.36
N GLN A 532 -10.87 -5.91 -13.48
CA GLN A 532 -11.45 -6.51 -14.68
C GLN A 532 -12.88 -6.02 -14.93
N LEU A 533 -13.69 -5.89 -13.88
CA LEU A 533 -15.02 -5.30 -13.97
C LEU A 533 -14.93 -3.82 -14.34
N LEU A 534 -14.03 -3.07 -13.68
CA LEU A 534 -13.82 -1.65 -13.93
C LEU A 534 -13.38 -1.38 -15.38
N LYS A 535 -12.48 -2.21 -15.91
CA LYS A 535 -12.08 -2.20 -17.33
C LYS A 535 -13.22 -2.52 -18.28
N ALA A 536 -14.05 -3.50 -17.94
CA ALA A 536 -15.17 -3.87 -18.79
C ALA A 536 -16.24 -2.78 -18.84
N VAL A 537 -16.59 -2.18 -17.70
CA VAL A 537 -17.59 -1.10 -17.65
C VAL A 537 -17.05 0.22 -18.22
N SER A 538 -15.74 0.41 -18.36
CA SER A 538 -15.19 1.61 -19.04
C SER A 538 -15.00 1.42 -20.56
N GLY A 539 -15.43 0.29 -21.14
CA GLY A 539 -15.22 0.04 -22.56
C GLY A 539 -13.79 -0.33 -22.91
N GLY A 540 -13.03 -0.90 -21.97
CA GLY A 540 -11.64 -1.32 -22.18
C GLY A 540 -10.59 -0.24 -21.87
N THR A 541 -11.04 0.96 -21.49
CA THR A 541 -10.21 2.18 -21.33
C THR A 541 -9.74 2.45 -19.90
N TYR A 542 -9.87 1.46 -19.00
CA TYR A 542 -9.53 1.56 -17.56
C TYR A 542 -8.06 1.29 -17.27
#